data_AF-A0A7S4VYL9-F1
#
_entry.id   AF-A0A7S4VYL9-F1
#
_cell.length_a   1.000
_cell.length_b   1.000
_cell.length_c   1.000
_cell.angle_alpha   90.00
_cell.angle_beta   90.00
_cell.angle_gamma   90.00
#
_symmetry.space_group_name_H-M   'P 1'
#
loop_
_entity.id
_entity.type
_entity.pdbx_description
1 polymer ?
#
loop_
_entity_poly.entity_id
_entity_poly.type
_entity_poly.pdbx_seq_one_letter_code
_entity_poly.pdbx_strand_id
1 'polypeptide(L)'
;MVQSKKDLFGAVFAEFLATALFIWIGCGAAISSNTWHSGNSTPELGSVVGISIAFGFGISVLAYGIGHISGGHINPAVTFSFLIRGEMSVASAIMYMLAQFFGAFIGALFLWASVVGLTTGCEGNSVDTIDDGANVRLCAASCDLDADSGVFMDCGAPFGLGTNVVSGAIGQGSAFIAELIGTFVLVFTVLMAAVHPSNGSGPNAAPIAIGWSVMLAHLVLVPLTGCGINPARTFGPAIVSLFFGADSFV
;
A
#
# COMPACT_ATOMS: atom_id res chain seq x y z
N MET A 1 -19.83 -0.26 -17.76
CA MET A 1 -19.33 0.02 -19.13
C MET A 1 -18.64 -1.24 -19.65
N VAL A 2 -19.09 -1.83 -20.77
CA VAL A 2 -18.39 -2.98 -21.37
C VAL A 2 -17.30 -2.43 -22.29
N GLN A 3 -16.03 -2.51 -21.86
CA GLN A 3 -14.90 -2.04 -22.65
C GLN A 3 -14.66 -2.90 -23.89
N SER A 4 -14.27 -2.27 -25.00
CA SER A 4 -13.73 -2.96 -26.16
C SER A 4 -12.47 -3.73 -25.78
N LYS A 5 -12.18 -4.85 -26.47
CA LYS A 5 -10.99 -5.67 -26.19
C LYS A 5 -9.68 -4.88 -26.25
N LYS A 6 -9.56 -3.93 -27.20
CA LYS A 6 -8.36 -3.08 -27.32
C LYS A 6 -8.22 -2.12 -26.14
N ASP A 7 -9.34 -1.57 -25.69
CA ASP A 7 -9.40 -0.63 -24.57
C ASP A 7 -9.13 -1.36 -23.23
N LEU A 8 -9.55 -2.63 -23.14
CA LEU A 8 -9.36 -3.49 -21.97
C LEU A 8 -7.88 -3.80 -21.71
N PHE A 9 -7.08 -4.11 -22.74
CA PHE A 9 -5.64 -4.36 -22.53
C PHE A 9 -4.91 -3.11 -22.04
N GLY A 10 -5.23 -1.95 -22.62
CA GLY A 10 -4.68 -0.67 -22.16
C GLY A 10 -5.05 -0.39 -20.71
N ALA A 11 -6.30 -0.66 -20.34
CA ALA A 11 -6.78 -0.49 -18.97
C ALA A 11 -6.11 -1.44 -17.96
N VAL A 12 -5.99 -2.73 -18.29
CA VAL A 12 -5.31 -3.73 -17.45
C VAL A 12 -3.83 -3.36 -17.23
N PHE A 13 -3.15 -2.89 -18.28
CA PHE A 13 -1.76 -2.42 -18.14
C PHE A 13 -1.67 -1.14 -17.29
N ALA A 14 -2.62 -0.22 -17.43
CA ALA A 14 -2.69 0.98 -16.60
C ALA A 14 -2.88 0.63 -15.12
N GLU A 15 -3.76 -0.32 -14.79
CA GLU A 15 -3.96 -0.82 -13.43
C GLU A 15 -2.69 -1.47 -12.86
N PHE A 16 -1.99 -2.28 -13.66
CA PHE A 16 -0.70 -2.84 -13.28
C PHE A 16 0.32 -1.74 -12.93
N LEU A 17 0.53 -0.80 -13.86
CA LEU A 17 1.55 0.25 -13.71
C LEU A 17 1.22 1.19 -12.55
N ALA A 18 -0.04 1.62 -12.43
CA ALA A 18 -0.47 2.48 -11.34
C ALA A 18 -0.35 1.78 -9.98
N THR A 19 -0.68 0.48 -9.88
CA THR A 19 -0.50 -0.25 -8.62
C THR A 19 0.98 -0.41 -8.26
N ALA A 20 1.86 -0.63 -9.23
CA ALA A 20 3.30 -0.69 -9.00
C ALA A 20 3.84 0.64 -8.46
N LEU A 21 3.47 1.77 -9.08
CA LEU A 21 3.86 3.10 -8.64
C LEU A 21 3.25 3.47 -7.29
N PHE A 22 1.99 3.07 -7.03
CA PHE A 22 1.33 3.29 -5.75
C PHE A 22 2.09 2.64 -4.60
N ILE A 23 2.56 1.41 -4.80
CA ILE A 23 3.38 0.72 -3.81
C ILE A 23 4.72 1.40 -3.61
N TRP A 24 5.40 1.74 -4.70
CA TRP A 24 6.71 2.40 -4.60
C TRP A 24 6.63 3.73 -3.83
N ILE A 25 5.61 4.56 -4.09
CA ILE A 25 5.39 5.84 -3.40
C ILE A 25 5.01 5.63 -1.92
N GLY A 26 3.93 4.87 -1.66
CA GLY A 26 3.37 4.77 -0.32
C GLY A 26 4.25 3.93 0.62
N CYS A 27 4.66 2.74 0.17
CA CYS A 27 5.53 1.89 0.97
C CYS A 27 6.94 2.47 1.09
N GLY A 28 7.42 3.20 0.07
CA GLY A 28 8.67 3.94 0.15
C GLY A 28 8.64 5.01 1.23
N ALA A 29 7.53 5.76 1.35
CA ALA A 29 7.34 6.70 2.45
C ALA A 29 7.38 6.02 3.82
N ALA A 30 6.75 4.85 3.97
CA ALA A 30 6.74 4.08 5.21
C ALA A 30 8.11 3.52 5.61
N ILE A 31 8.96 3.17 4.64
CA ILE A 31 10.35 2.79 4.90
C ILE A 31 11.17 4.02 5.29
N SER A 32 11.00 5.14 4.58
CA SER A 32 11.78 6.36 4.80
C SER A 32 11.58 6.99 6.17
N SER A 33 10.41 6.74 6.79
CA SER A 33 10.03 7.34 8.06
C SER A 33 10.49 6.55 9.29
N ASN A 34 11.24 5.45 9.10
CA ASN A 34 11.71 4.55 10.17
C ASN A 34 10.60 4.10 11.15
N THR A 35 9.34 4.12 10.71
CA THR A 35 8.17 3.84 11.57
C THR A 35 8.05 2.35 11.90
N TRP A 36 8.99 1.53 11.45
CA TRP A 36 9.11 0.11 11.77
C TRP A 36 9.70 -0.06 13.16
N HIS A 37 8.84 -0.01 14.17
CA HIS A 37 9.19 -0.26 15.56
C HIS A 37 8.71 -1.65 15.96
N SER A 38 9.67 -2.52 16.26
CA SER A 38 9.44 -3.80 16.94
C SER A 38 8.58 -3.62 18.19
N GLY A 39 7.45 -4.32 18.20
CA GLY A 39 6.84 -4.88 19.40
C GLY A 39 6.11 -3.99 20.41
N ASN A 40 6.42 -2.69 20.60
CA ASN A 40 5.73 -1.93 21.67
C ASN A 40 5.78 -0.39 21.62
N SER A 41 6.34 0.22 20.58
CA SER A 41 6.44 1.69 20.49
C SER A 41 5.43 2.24 19.49
N THR A 42 4.59 3.20 19.92
CA THR A 42 3.62 3.85 19.03
C THR A 42 4.34 4.67 17.96
N PRO A 43 3.94 4.56 16.67
CA PRO A 43 4.45 5.43 15.62
C PRO A 43 4.44 6.90 16.01
N GLU A 44 5.56 7.61 15.79
CA GLU A 44 5.56 9.07 15.98
C GLU A 44 4.55 9.71 15.03
N LEU A 45 3.77 10.67 15.53
CA LEU A 45 2.71 11.32 14.76
C LEU A 45 3.24 11.92 13.44
N GLY A 46 4.44 12.50 13.45
CA GLY A 46 5.07 13.06 12.23
C GLY A 46 5.27 12.01 11.13
N SER A 47 5.66 10.80 11.52
CA SER A 47 5.85 9.68 10.60
C SER A 47 4.53 9.17 10.02
N VAL A 48 3.48 9.05 10.86
CA VAL A 48 2.13 8.65 10.44
C VAL A 48 1.54 9.65 9.46
N VAL A 49 1.71 10.95 9.73
CA VAL A 49 1.24 12.03 8.84
C VAL A 49 1.96 11.97 7.49
N GLY A 50 3.30 11.80 7.49
CA GLY A 50 4.08 11.67 6.26
C GLY A 50 3.63 10.50 5.38
N ILE A 51 3.46 9.31 5.99
CA ILE A 51 2.93 8.13 5.31
C ILE A 51 1.54 8.39 4.73
N SER A 52 0.65 8.96 5.55
CA SER A 52 -0.76 9.18 5.16
C SER A 52 -0.88 10.15 3.99
N ILE A 53 -0.08 11.21 3.97
CA ILE A 53 -0.04 12.18 2.86
C ILE A 53 0.51 11.51 1.60
N ALA A 54 1.59 10.73 1.72
CA ALA A 54 2.18 10.04 0.57
C ALA A 54 1.20 9.06 -0.09
N PHE A 55 0.48 8.24 0.71
CA PHE A 55 -0.54 7.33 0.19
C PHE A 55 -1.74 8.06 -0.40
N GLY A 56 -2.26 9.10 0.29
CA GLY A 56 -3.44 9.85 -0.16
C GLY A 56 -3.21 10.66 -1.44
N PHE A 57 -2.12 11.43 -1.49
CA PHE A 57 -1.79 12.17 -2.72
C PHE A 57 -1.25 11.26 -3.82
N GLY A 58 -0.50 10.21 -3.47
CA GLY A 58 -0.04 9.21 -4.42
C GLY A 58 -1.19 8.60 -5.21
N ILE A 59 -2.23 8.10 -4.53
CA ILE A 59 -3.39 7.55 -5.23
C ILE A 59 -4.18 8.60 -6.00
N SER A 60 -4.26 9.84 -5.51
CA SER A 60 -4.92 10.94 -6.23
C SER A 60 -4.25 11.19 -7.58
N VAL A 61 -2.92 11.32 -7.59
CA VAL A 61 -2.13 11.57 -8.79
C VAL A 61 -2.30 10.43 -9.79
N LEU A 62 -2.21 9.19 -9.31
CA LEU A 62 -2.36 8.01 -10.15
C LEU A 62 -3.78 7.90 -10.73
N ALA A 63 -4.81 8.12 -9.91
CA ALA A 63 -6.21 8.11 -10.35
C ALA A 63 -6.50 9.24 -11.36
N TYR A 64 -5.91 10.43 -11.20
CA TYR A 64 -5.95 11.47 -12.25
C TYR A 64 -5.26 11.00 -13.54
N GLY A 65 -4.11 10.32 -13.41
CA GLY A 65 -3.32 9.86 -14.55
C GLY A 65 -3.97 8.75 -15.36
N ILE A 66 -4.63 7.78 -14.72
CA ILE A 66 -5.16 6.59 -15.41
C ILE A 66 -6.69 6.46 -15.39
N GLY A 67 -7.41 7.34 -14.67
CA GLY A 67 -8.85 7.26 -14.51
C GLY A 67 -9.62 7.28 -15.83
N HIS A 68 -9.14 8.03 -16.82
CA HIS A 68 -9.73 8.09 -18.16
C HIS A 68 -9.45 6.85 -19.04
N ILE A 69 -8.50 6.00 -18.62
CA ILE A 69 -8.10 4.78 -19.34
C ILE A 69 -8.77 3.56 -18.74
N SER A 70 -8.58 3.32 -17.43
CA SER A 70 -9.06 2.11 -16.75
C SER A 70 -10.21 2.32 -15.77
N GLY A 71 -10.47 3.58 -15.37
CA GLY A 71 -11.29 3.91 -14.20
C GLY A 71 -10.48 4.09 -12.91
N GLY A 72 -9.19 3.77 -12.92
CA GLY A 72 -8.27 4.02 -11.80
C GLY A 72 -8.65 3.28 -10.52
N HIS A 73 -8.92 1.98 -10.59
CA HIS A 73 -9.34 1.20 -9.42
C HIS A 73 -8.19 1.01 -8.43
N ILE A 74 -7.02 0.58 -8.93
CA ILE A 74 -5.74 0.42 -8.20
C ILE A 74 -5.86 -0.47 -6.94
N ASN A 75 -6.99 -1.17 -6.78
CA ASN A 75 -7.37 -1.87 -5.56
C ASN A 75 -8.38 -2.99 -5.89
N PRO A 76 -8.09 -4.25 -5.53
CA PRO A 76 -9.03 -5.35 -5.72
C PRO A 76 -10.38 -5.17 -5.04
N ALA A 77 -10.45 -4.54 -3.85
CA ALA A 77 -11.71 -4.25 -3.16
C ALA A 77 -12.57 -3.22 -3.92
N VAL A 78 -11.92 -2.21 -4.52
CA VAL A 78 -12.60 -1.24 -5.39
C VAL A 78 -13.11 -1.96 -6.65
N THR A 79 -12.25 -2.71 -7.33
CA THR A 79 -12.60 -3.53 -8.50
C THR A 79 -13.79 -4.46 -8.23
N PHE A 80 -13.82 -5.08 -7.05
CA PHE A 80 -14.91 -5.95 -6.63
C PHE A 80 -16.23 -5.18 -6.42
N SER A 81 -16.17 -3.93 -5.93
CA SER A 81 -17.38 -3.11 -5.78
C SER A 81 -18.04 -2.76 -7.12
N PHE A 82 -17.25 -2.48 -8.16
CA PHE A 82 -17.75 -2.27 -9.53
C PHE A 82 -18.32 -3.55 -10.16
N LEU A 83 -17.80 -4.72 -9.77
CA LEU A 83 -18.35 -6.02 -10.17
C LEU A 83 -19.74 -6.23 -9.54
N ILE A 84 -19.90 -6.00 -8.24
CA ILE A 84 -21.20 -6.13 -7.53
C ILE A 84 -22.23 -5.15 -8.11
N ARG A 85 -21.80 -3.93 -8.45
CA ARG A 85 -22.66 -2.91 -9.05
C ARG A 85 -23.06 -3.24 -10.50
N GLY A 86 -22.51 -4.29 -11.10
CA GLY A 86 -22.81 -4.70 -12.48
C GLY A 86 -22.22 -3.76 -13.54
N GLU A 87 -21.26 -2.92 -13.17
CA GLU A 87 -20.63 -1.98 -14.11
C GLU A 87 -19.47 -2.59 -14.89
N MET A 88 -18.99 -3.75 -14.46
CA MET A 88 -17.85 -4.45 -15.04
C MET A 88 -18.14 -5.95 -15.12
N SER A 89 -17.68 -6.59 -16.20
CA SER A 89 -17.79 -8.03 -16.36
C SER A 89 -16.87 -8.79 -15.39
N VAL A 90 -17.25 -10.01 -15.02
CA VAL A 90 -16.42 -10.89 -14.16
C VAL A 90 -15.03 -11.08 -14.74
N ALA A 91 -14.92 -11.30 -16.06
CA ALA A 91 -13.63 -11.51 -16.72
C ALA A 91 -12.73 -10.27 -16.64
N SER A 92 -13.28 -9.08 -16.88
CA SER A 92 -12.56 -7.81 -16.72
C SER A 92 -12.09 -7.61 -15.28
N ALA A 93 -12.97 -7.89 -14.31
CA ALA A 93 -12.65 -7.77 -12.89
C ALA A 93 -11.46 -8.65 -12.50
N ILE A 94 -11.45 -9.91 -12.94
CA ILE A 94 -10.34 -10.82 -12.67
C ILE A 94 -9.04 -10.31 -13.30
N MET A 95 -9.07 -9.85 -14.56
CA MET A 95 -7.88 -9.31 -15.21
C MET A 95 -7.33 -8.07 -14.49
N TYR A 96 -8.20 -7.17 -14.02
CA TYR A 96 -7.81 -6.01 -13.22
C TYR A 96 -7.17 -6.45 -11.90
N MET A 97 -7.78 -7.36 -11.15
CA MET A 97 -7.24 -7.83 -9.87
C MET A 97 -5.88 -8.50 -10.05
N LEU A 98 -5.72 -9.36 -11.07
CA LEU A 98 -4.44 -9.99 -11.37
C LEU A 98 -3.36 -8.97 -11.74
N ALA A 99 -3.71 -7.97 -12.55
CA ALA A 99 -2.80 -6.87 -12.87
C ALA A 99 -2.42 -6.05 -11.63
N GLN A 100 -3.36 -5.79 -10.73
CA GLN A 100 -3.12 -5.08 -9.47
C GLN A 100 -2.18 -5.88 -8.56
N PHE A 101 -2.43 -7.18 -8.33
CA PHE A 101 -1.54 -8.03 -7.53
C PHE A 101 -0.13 -8.13 -8.14
N PHE A 102 -0.03 -8.33 -9.46
CA PHE A 102 1.26 -8.40 -10.13
C PHE A 102 1.98 -7.05 -10.11
N GLY A 103 1.25 -5.95 -10.29
CA GLY A 103 1.76 -4.58 -10.17
C GLY A 103 2.30 -4.32 -8.77
N ALA A 104 1.58 -4.72 -7.73
CA ALA A 104 2.03 -4.56 -6.35
C ALA A 104 3.31 -5.35 -6.05
N PHE A 105 3.43 -6.58 -6.57
CA PHE A 105 4.65 -7.38 -6.47
C PHE A 105 5.85 -6.70 -7.16
N ILE A 106 5.69 -6.24 -8.41
CA ILE A 106 6.75 -5.54 -9.15
C ILE A 106 7.10 -4.20 -8.48
N GLY A 107 6.12 -3.46 -7.98
CA GLY A 107 6.34 -2.22 -7.24
C GLY A 107 7.14 -2.43 -5.96
N ALA A 108 6.85 -3.51 -5.22
CA ALA A 108 7.61 -3.88 -4.03
C ALA A 108 9.04 -4.34 -4.36
N LEU A 109 9.25 -5.09 -5.46
CA LEU A 109 10.58 -5.46 -5.94
C LEU A 109 11.40 -4.23 -6.35
N PHE A 110 10.78 -3.29 -7.06
CA PHE A 110 11.42 -2.05 -7.46
C PHE A 110 11.80 -1.21 -6.23
N LEU A 111 10.90 -1.16 -5.23
CA LEU A 111 11.20 -0.51 -3.95
C LEU A 111 12.39 -1.16 -3.25
N TRP A 112 12.38 -2.48 -3.08
CA TRP A 112 13.50 -3.24 -2.52
C TRP A 112 14.83 -2.93 -3.24
N ALA A 113 14.82 -3.00 -4.57
CA ALA A 113 16.01 -2.70 -5.38
C ALA A 113 16.50 -1.25 -5.21
N SER A 114 15.59 -0.30 -4.97
CA SER A 114 15.95 1.11 -4.75
C SER A 114 16.57 1.39 -3.37
N VAL A 115 16.35 0.51 -2.38
CA VAL A 115 16.81 0.72 -1.00
C VAL A 115 17.86 -0.28 -0.53
N VAL A 116 18.06 -1.40 -1.24
CA VAL A 116 19.02 -2.45 -0.84
C VAL A 116 20.44 -1.92 -0.63
N GLY A 117 20.89 -0.95 -1.45
CA GLY A 117 22.20 -0.34 -1.33
C GLY A 117 22.40 0.58 -0.12
N LEU A 118 21.32 0.97 0.58
CA LEU A 118 21.40 1.82 1.78
C LEU A 118 21.87 1.04 3.02
N THR A 119 21.96 -0.29 2.94
CA THR A 119 22.26 -1.20 4.07
C THR A 119 23.70 -1.73 4.09
N THR A 120 24.52 -1.42 3.08
CA THR A 120 25.90 -1.92 3.04
C THR A 120 26.71 -1.30 4.18
N GLY A 121 27.10 -2.09 5.19
CA GLY A 121 28.05 -1.71 6.24
C GLY A 121 27.53 -1.64 7.69
N CYS A 122 26.35 -2.21 7.98
CA CYS A 122 25.85 -2.34 9.36
C CYS A 122 26.02 -3.79 9.84
N GLU A 123 26.87 -4.00 10.86
CA GLU A 123 26.97 -5.26 11.60
C GLU A 123 26.15 -5.12 12.90
N GLY A 124 25.00 -5.80 13.00
CA GLY A 124 24.20 -5.90 14.23
C GLY A 124 22.80 -5.28 14.19
N ASN A 125 22.01 -5.59 15.22
CA ASN A 125 20.56 -5.29 15.35
C ASN A 125 20.23 -3.86 15.78
N SER A 126 21.12 -2.88 15.58
CA SER A 126 20.88 -1.49 16.00
C SER A 126 20.44 -0.60 14.84
N VAL A 127 19.29 0.05 14.99
CA VAL A 127 18.88 1.19 14.14
C VAL A 127 19.72 2.40 14.54
N ASP A 128 21.00 2.39 14.16
CA ASP A 128 21.87 3.55 14.37
C ASP A 128 21.75 4.48 13.17
N THR A 129 21.21 5.68 13.37
CA THR A 129 21.44 6.79 12.44
C THR A 129 22.91 7.18 12.57
N ILE A 130 23.78 6.63 11.72
CA ILE A 130 25.16 7.08 11.65
C ILE A 130 25.15 8.47 11.00
N ASP A 131 25.25 9.52 11.82
CA ASP A 131 25.44 10.91 11.37
C ASP A 131 26.95 11.16 11.14
N ASP A 132 27.46 10.68 9.99
CA ASP A 132 28.84 10.98 9.55
C ASP A 132 28.97 12.39 8.93
N GLY A 133 27.98 13.28 9.14
CA GLY A 133 27.99 14.67 8.65
C GLY A 133 27.76 14.82 7.14
N ALA A 134 27.49 13.73 6.41
CA ALA A 134 27.27 13.76 4.96
C ALA A 134 26.15 12.82 4.44
N ASN A 135 25.78 11.74 5.12
CA ASN A 135 24.75 10.79 4.67
C ASN A 135 24.05 10.08 5.85
N VAL A 136 22.74 9.88 5.76
CA VAL A 136 21.99 9.00 6.68
C VAL A 136 22.10 7.56 6.18
N ARG A 137 22.66 6.65 6.99
CA ARG A 137 22.65 5.20 6.73
C ARG A 137 21.53 4.56 7.55
N LEU A 138 20.76 3.67 6.94
CA LEU A 138 19.69 2.91 7.59
C LEU A 138 20.21 1.51 7.90
N CYS A 139 20.51 1.25 9.17
CA CYS A 139 20.95 -0.06 9.63
C CYS A 139 19.76 -0.98 9.92
N ALA A 140 19.85 -2.22 9.43
CA ALA A 140 18.79 -3.21 9.52
C ALA A 140 18.70 -3.80 10.94
N ALA A 141 17.49 -3.89 11.49
CA ALA A 141 17.22 -4.82 12.60
C ALA A 141 16.88 -6.19 12.00
N SER A 142 17.43 -7.27 12.58
CA SER A 142 17.14 -8.66 12.21
C SER A 142 15.63 -8.92 12.14
N CYS A 143 15.17 -9.56 11.07
CA CYS A 143 13.81 -10.07 11.00
C CYS A 143 13.73 -11.37 11.81
N ASP A 144 12.80 -11.47 12.76
CA ASP A 144 12.47 -12.76 13.39
C ASP A 144 11.22 -13.33 12.69
N LEU A 145 11.33 -14.52 12.13
CA LEU A 145 10.16 -15.26 11.62
C LEU A 145 9.27 -15.67 12.79
N ASP A 146 8.05 -15.13 12.84
CA ASP A 146 7.05 -15.64 13.77
C ASP A 146 6.52 -16.99 13.26
N ALA A 147 6.89 -18.06 13.96
CA ALA A 147 6.58 -19.44 13.61
C ALA A 147 5.06 -19.74 13.56
N ASP A 148 4.23 -18.95 14.23
CA ASP A 148 2.78 -19.15 14.27
C ASP A 148 2.04 -18.42 13.14
N SER A 149 2.54 -17.27 12.69
CA SER A 149 1.91 -16.48 11.61
C SER A 149 2.58 -16.67 10.24
N GLY A 150 3.81 -17.20 10.20
CA GLY A 150 4.59 -17.34 8.97
C GLY A 150 4.98 -16.00 8.33
N VAL A 151 4.88 -14.91 9.11
CA VAL A 151 5.20 -13.55 8.70
C VAL A 151 6.44 -13.10 9.47
N PHE A 152 7.35 -12.43 8.76
CA PHE A 152 8.51 -11.80 9.40
C PHE A 152 8.05 -10.69 10.36
N MET A 153 8.35 -10.87 11.64
CA MET A 153 8.21 -9.86 12.69
C MET A 153 9.57 -9.18 12.89
N ASP A 154 9.58 -7.98 13.47
CA ASP A 154 10.82 -7.26 13.84
C ASP A 154 11.80 -6.90 12.71
N CYS A 155 11.38 -7.00 11.44
CA CYS A 155 12.13 -6.45 10.31
C CYS A 155 12.29 -4.94 10.42
N GLY A 156 13.45 -4.48 10.89
CA GLY A 156 13.82 -3.07 10.78
C GLY A 156 13.82 -2.62 9.33
N ALA A 157 13.54 -1.34 9.11
CA ALA A 157 13.76 -0.72 7.81
C ALA A 157 15.21 -1.01 7.35
N PRO A 158 15.43 -1.37 6.06
CA PRO A 158 14.52 -1.23 4.93
C PRO A 158 13.78 -2.49 4.46
N PHE A 159 13.88 -3.63 5.16
CA PHE A 159 13.44 -4.94 4.62
C PHE A 159 11.97 -5.30 4.86
N GLY A 160 11.28 -4.60 5.76
CA GLY A 160 9.82 -4.75 5.96
C GLY A 160 8.98 -4.23 4.79
N LEU A 161 9.56 -3.51 3.82
CA LEU A 161 8.94 -3.05 2.57
C LEU A 161 7.57 -2.36 2.70
N GLY A 162 7.22 -1.82 3.87
CA GLY A 162 5.91 -1.24 4.09
C GLY A 162 4.78 -2.27 4.27
N THR A 163 5.07 -3.50 4.72
CA THR A 163 4.07 -4.53 5.03
C THR A 163 3.05 -4.06 6.08
N ASN A 164 1.94 -4.79 6.20
CA ASN A 164 0.91 -4.51 7.19
C ASN A 164 1.05 -5.48 8.36
N VAL A 165 1.13 -4.96 9.59
CA VAL A 165 1.23 -5.75 10.81
C VAL A 165 0.20 -5.25 11.81
N VAL A 166 -0.46 -6.18 12.50
CA VAL A 166 -1.42 -5.85 13.56
C VAL A 166 -0.68 -5.47 14.83
N SER A 167 -1.00 -4.31 15.39
CA SER A 167 -0.44 -3.85 16.66
C SER A 167 -0.82 -4.80 17.81
N GLY A 168 0.16 -5.16 18.64
CA GLY A 168 -0.07 -5.96 19.86
C GLY A 168 -1.02 -5.29 20.87
N ALA A 169 -1.32 -4.00 20.70
CA ALA A 169 -2.28 -3.26 21.52
C ALA A 169 -3.75 -3.63 21.23
N ILE A 170 -4.05 -4.27 20.10
CA ILE A 170 -5.42 -4.61 19.71
C ILE A 170 -5.55 -6.10 19.34
N GLY A 171 -6.71 -6.70 19.65
CA GLY A 171 -7.03 -8.06 19.22
C GLY A 171 -7.31 -8.16 17.72
N GLN A 172 -7.12 -9.36 17.15
CA GLN A 172 -7.34 -9.63 15.72
C GLN A 172 -8.76 -9.26 15.23
N GLY A 173 -9.79 -9.49 16.06
CA GLY A 173 -11.17 -9.10 15.73
C GLY A 173 -11.36 -7.59 15.61
N SER A 174 -10.72 -6.81 16.49
CA SER A 174 -10.75 -5.34 16.42
C SER A 174 -9.99 -4.83 15.20
N ALA A 175 -8.85 -5.43 14.87
CA ALA A 175 -8.09 -5.13 13.67
C ALA A 175 -8.91 -5.38 12.39
N PHE A 176 -9.61 -6.52 12.32
CA PHE A 176 -10.50 -6.84 11.21
C PHE A 176 -11.61 -5.80 11.01
N ILE A 177 -12.28 -5.40 12.10
CA ILE A 177 -13.35 -4.38 12.04
C ILE A 177 -12.79 -3.03 11.59
N ALA A 178 -11.60 -2.65 12.08
CA ALA A 178 -10.96 -1.41 11.70
C ALA A 178 -10.64 -1.36 10.20
N GLU A 179 -10.06 -2.43 9.64
CA GLU A 179 -9.79 -2.56 8.20
C GLU A 179 -11.07 -2.61 7.35
N LEU A 180 -12.11 -3.28 7.85
CA LEU A 180 -13.42 -3.33 7.20
C LEU A 180 -14.04 -1.92 7.09
N ILE A 181 -13.99 -1.13 8.18
CA ILE A 181 -14.50 0.24 8.20
C ILE A 181 -13.66 1.13 7.26
N GLY A 182 -12.33 1.03 7.31
CA GLY A 182 -11.45 1.79 6.41
C GLY A 182 -11.71 1.49 4.94
N THR A 183 -11.84 0.21 4.60
CA THR A 183 -12.18 -0.25 3.24
C THR A 183 -13.57 0.22 2.83
N PHE A 184 -14.54 0.17 3.74
CA PHE A 184 -15.89 0.69 3.50
C PHE A 184 -15.87 2.18 3.17
N VAL A 185 -15.17 3.00 3.97
CA VAL A 185 -15.07 4.45 3.73
C VAL A 185 -14.43 4.73 2.37
N LEU A 186 -13.38 3.99 2.01
CA LEU A 186 -12.73 4.09 0.69
C LEU A 186 -13.70 3.73 -0.45
N VAL A 187 -14.30 2.54 -0.41
CA VAL A 187 -15.20 2.06 -1.47
C VAL A 187 -16.44 2.96 -1.57
N PHE A 188 -17.01 3.38 -0.44
CA PHE A 188 -18.11 4.33 -0.40
C PHE A 188 -17.74 5.65 -1.07
N THR A 189 -16.56 6.19 -0.76
CA THR A 189 -16.06 7.44 -1.37
C THR A 189 -15.87 7.26 -2.88
N VAL A 190 -15.29 6.15 -3.34
CA VAL A 190 -15.14 5.86 -4.76
C VAL A 190 -16.50 5.82 -5.46
N LEU A 191 -17.46 5.07 -4.92
CA LEU A 191 -18.77 4.92 -5.54
C LEU A 191 -19.56 6.23 -5.58
N MET A 192 -19.50 7.02 -4.51
CA MET A 192 -20.18 8.32 -4.41
C MET A 192 -19.52 9.39 -5.29
N ALA A 193 -18.19 9.44 -5.32
CA ALA A 193 -17.47 10.49 -6.04
C ALA A 193 -17.31 10.18 -7.53
N ALA A 194 -17.02 8.94 -7.91
CA ALA A 194 -16.74 8.59 -9.30
C ALA A 194 -17.99 8.21 -10.10
N VAL A 195 -19.02 7.67 -9.45
CA VAL A 195 -20.06 6.91 -10.17
C VAL A 195 -21.50 7.29 -9.81
N HIS A 196 -21.74 7.99 -8.70
CA HIS A 196 -23.10 8.30 -8.29
C HIS A 196 -23.71 9.41 -9.17
N PRO A 197 -24.90 9.20 -9.77
CA PRO A 197 -25.48 10.18 -10.71
C PRO A 197 -25.79 11.55 -10.10
N SER A 198 -25.99 11.62 -8.78
CA SER A 198 -26.24 12.88 -8.08
C SER A 198 -24.97 13.64 -7.68
N ASN A 199 -23.78 13.19 -8.09
CA ASN A 199 -22.55 13.91 -7.80
C ASN A 199 -22.47 15.20 -8.66
N GLY A 200 -22.89 16.32 -8.08
CA GLY A 200 -22.87 17.63 -8.72
C GLY A 200 -21.47 18.21 -8.99
N SER A 201 -20.41 17.65 -8.39
CA SER A 201 -19.03 18.09 -8.61
C SER A 201 -18.38 17.48 -9.86
N GLY A 202 -19.03 16.50 -10.49
CA GLY A 202 -18.53 15.80 -11.67
C GLY A 202 -17.36 14.84 -11.39
N PRO A 203 -16.95 14.04 -12.39
CA PRO A 203 -15.94 12.98 -12.22
C PRO A 203 -14.53 13.50 -11.91
N ASN A 204 -14.24 14.76 -12.23
CA ASN A 204 -12.92 15.38 -12.03
C ASN A 204 -12.56 15.58 -10.55
N ALA A 205 -13.55 15.59 -9.66
CA ALA A 205 -13.34 15.67 -8.21
C ALA A 205 -13.11 14.28 -7.56
N ALA A 206 -13.35 13.19 -8.29
CA ALA A 206 -13.27 11.85 -7.71
C ALA A 206 -11.84 11.49 -7.24
N PRO A 207 -10.76 11.70 -8.01
CA PRO A 207 -9.42 11.31 -7.59
C PRO A 207 -8.97 11.95 -6.28
N ILE A 208 -9.26 13.25 -6.08
CA ILE A 208 -8.89 13.96 -4.86
C ILE A 208 -9.73 13.51 -3.65
N ALA A 209 -11.02 13.24 -3.84
CA ALA A 209 -11.88 12.71 -2.76
C ALA A 209 -11.39 11.31 -2.31
N ILE A 210 -11.04 10.46 -3.27
CA ILE A 210 -10.45 9.13 -3.03
C ILE A 210 -9.13 9.27 -2.26
N GLY A 211 -8.26 10.20 -2.66
CA GLY A 211 -7.02 10.49 -1.95
C GLY A 211 -7.21 10.92 -0.51
N TRP A 212 -8.15 11.82 -0.25
CA TRP A 212 -8.48 12.23 1.12
C TRP A 212 -9.01 11.06 1.95
N SER A 213 -9.85 10.19 1.37
CA SER A 213 -10.31 8.99 2.04
C SER A 213 -9.15 8.06 2.40
N VAL A 214 -8.21 7.84 1.48
CA VAL A 214 -7.02 7.01 1.75
C VAL A 214 -6.15 7.64 2.82
N MET A 215 -5.92 8.95 2.76
CA MET A 215 -5.15 9.67 3.79
C MET A 215 -5.78 9.51 5.18
N LEU A 216 -7.09 9.74 5.31
CA LEU A 216 -7.80 9.61 6.59
C LEU A 216 -7.75 8.17 7.12
N ALA A 217 -7.90 7.19 6.24
CA ALA A 217 -7.75 5.79 6.62
C ALA A 217 -6.33 5.49 7.12
N HIS A 218 -5.28 6.02 6.47
CA HIS A 218 -3.90 5.84 6.92
C HIS A 218 -3.62 6.53 8.26
N LEU A 219 -4.16 7.73 8.49
CA LEU A 219 -3.99 8.44 9.77
C LEU A 219 -4.52 7.62 10.95
N VAL A 220 -5.60 6.86 10.72
CA VAL A 220 -6.24 6.03 11.75
C VAL A 220 -5.63 4.63 11.83
N LEU A 221 -5.40 3.98 10.70
CA LEU A 221 -5.10 2.55 10.62
C LEU A 221 -3.60 2.24 10.59
N VAL A 222 -2.73 3.17 10.20
CA VAL A 222 -1.28 2.92 10.22
C VAL A 222 -0.79 2.48 11.61
N PRO A 223 -1.18 3.14 12.73
CA PRO A 223 -0.76 2.70 14.07
C PRO A 223 -1.40 1.40 14.56
N LEU A 224 -2.52 0.99 13.96
CA LEU A 224 -3.32 -0.14 14.42
C LEU A 224 -2.99 -1.42 13.65
N THR A 225 -2.84 -1.32 12.33
CA THR A 225 -2.77 -2.45 11.39
C THR A 225 -1.81 -2.19 10.21
N GLY A 226 -1.18 -1.02 10.14
CA GLY A 226 -0.41 -0.55 8.98
C GLY A 226 -1.27 -0.05 7.80
N CYS A 227 -2.61 -0.07 7.92
CA CYS A 227 -3.58 0.29 6.87
C CYS A 227 -3.54 -0.63 5.63
N GLY A 228 -4.29 -1.73 5.70
CA GLY A 228 -4.42 -2.80 4.69
C GLY A 228 -5.70 -2.71 3.84
N ILE A 229 -6.31 -1.53 3.71
CA ILE A 229 -7.58 -1.28 2.98
C ILE A 229 -7.54 -1.60 1.47
N ASN A 230 -6.40 -2.10 0.98
CA ASN A 230 -6.16 -2.54 -0.39
C ASN A 230 -5.44 -3.91 -0.38
N PRO A 231 -6.13 -5.00 -0.76
CA PRO A 231 -5.55 -6.34 -0.75
C PRO A 231 -4.27 -6.49 -1.58
N ALA A 232 -4.18 -5.85 -2.75
CA ALA A 232 -2.96 -5.91 -3.58
C ALA A 232 -1.80 -5.19 -2.90
N ARG A 233 -2.09 -4.05 -2.25
CA ARG A 233 -1.08 -3.26 -1.52
C ARG A 233 -0.51 -3.97 -0.31
N THR A 234 -1.29 -4.81 0.34
CA THR A 234 -0.82 -5.62 1.46
C THR A 234 -0.04 -6.83 0.94
N PHE A 235 -0.57 -7.51 -0.08
CA PHE A 235 0.00 -8.73 -0.63
C PHE A 235 1.38 -8.54 -1.28
N GLY A 236 1.55 -7.53 -2.14
CA GLY A 236 2.78 -7.34 -2.90
C GLY A 236 4.04 -7.21 -2.03
N PRO A 237 4.08 -6.20 -1.13
CA PRO A 237 5.14 -6.06 -0.14
C PRO A 237 5.34 -7.29 0.75
N ALA A 238 4.27 -7.97 1.18
CA ALA A 238 4.37 -9.14 2.03
C ALA A 238 5.12 -10.29 1.35
N ILE A 239 4.82 -10.55 0.07
CA ILE A 239 5.54 -11.58 -0.70
C ILE A 239 7.00 -11.19 -0.92
N VAL A 240 7.28 -9.94 -1.30
CA VAL A 240 8.68 -9.56 -1.57
C VAL A 240 9.49 -9.58 -0.27
N SER A 241 8.92 -9.11 0.83
CA SER A 241 9.54 -9.22 2.16
C SER A 241 9.73 -10.69 2.56
N LEU A 242 8.84 -11.61 2.13
CA LEU A 242 9.01 -13.03 2.40
C LEU A 242 10.26 -13.64 1.75
N PHE A 243 10.57 -13.23 0.51
CA PHE A 243 11.67 -13.81 -0.28
C PHE A 243 12.99 -13.03 -0.15
N PHE A 244 12.91 -11.74 0.12
CA PHE A 244 14.05 -10.80 0.09
C PHE A 244 14.19 -9.98 1.39
N GLY A 245 13.50 -10.41 2.45
CA GLY A 245 13.63 -9.89 3.82
C GLY A 245 14.99 -10.25 4.43
N ALA A 246 15.33 -9.66 5.59
CA ALA A 246 16.69 -9.63 6.15
C ALA A 246 17.39 -11.00 6.28
N ASP A 247 16.64 -12.11 6.41
CA ASP A 247 17.18 -13.47 6.52
C ASP A 247 17.89 -13.96 5.25
N SER A 248 17.72 -13.29 4.10
CA SER A 248 18.42 -13.66 2.87
C SER A 248 19.91 -13.26 2.84
N PHE A 249 20.44 -12.68 3.93
CA PHE A 249 21.82 -12.17 4.00
C PHE A 249 22.67 -12.70 5.19
N VAL A 250 22.32 -13.87 5.76
CA VAL A 250 23.23 -14.60 6.68
C VAL A 250 24.39 -15.24 5.91
#